data_AF-A0A7C7Q3E8-F1
#
_entry.id   AF-A0A7C7Q3E8-F1
#
_cell.length_a   1.000
_cell.length_b   1.000
_cell.length_c   1.000
_cell.angle_alpha   90.00
_cell.angle_beta   90.00
_cell.angle_gamma   90.00
#
_symmetry.space_group_name_H-M   'P 1'
#
loop_
_entity.id
_entity.type
_entity.pdbx_description
1 polymer ?
#
loop_
_entity_poly.entity_id
_entity_poly.type
_entity_poly.pdbx_seq_one_letter_code
_entity_poly.pdbx_strand_id
1 'polypeptide(L)'
;MFERFRIACIMACAVIITSAIQIGMSADAQELGIKEITFDERIVGFAVLKGEREITRITFGSVNNIYAEKVRRSKSNGMRKWRFGPLRSTTAPKLSGDSYVTVMIKGDDPYPQVWFRIGIRRFDRERWEREMGRVPFHFLVCSMPDAKLFHQRGWVIPTPALDSYPLHNEARGYGRQIVSNWSRNWTYAPPIGAYPLATVGLWDPDSGRYIAYDFHAARLIDHTEKDIASAYCWQFKSTREFFTLVYPYGRGYQQLRYPKNGDVIASHFHLLYSFTMTSDNDPNLFVHEFVWARYREYLPSVPIVNDLSWLPQRYRLSAFPKLSVGRLFHRLSEKEARWFKAGALVQRGVNWDGDPVGYIYETGQESIIKQLKQDIEFLLQPQYARRMVINGDECYYWQWPLEGEGIDMFGPGVPTMHNIWGWKVALAMLDVYRH
;
A
#
# COMPACT_ATOMS: atom_id res chain seq x y z
N MET A 1 -8.58 14.30 -39.72
CA MET A 1 -8.98 13.60 -38.48
C MET A 1 -8.00 13.83 -37.31
N PHE A 2 -6.91 14.61 -37.49
CA PHE A 2 -5.94 14.95 -36.43
C PHE A 2 -6.07 16.38 -35.88
N GLU A 3 -7.18 17.09 -36.15
CA GLU A 3 -7.38 18.48 -35.72
C GLU A 3 -8.16 18.65 -34.41
N ARG A 4 -8.51 17.55 -33.72
CA ARG A 4 -9.25 17.58 -32.44
C ARG A 4 -8.46 17.10 -31.23
N PHE A 5 -7.17 16.79 -31.38
CA PHE A 5 -6.25 16.60 -30.26
C PHE A 5 -5.61 17.94 -29.88
N ARG A 6 -6.39 18.82 -29.22
CA ARG A 6 -5.83 19.85 -28.35
C ARG A 6 -5.93 19.34 -26.92
N ILE A 7 -4.98 18.49 -26.55
CA ILE A 7 -4.67 18.20 -25.15
C ILE A 7 -3.40 18.98 -24.83
N ALA A 8 -3.44 19.70 -23.70
CA ALA A 8 -2.42 20.63 -23.27
C ALA A 8 -1.06 19.92 -23.06
N CYS A 9 -0.20 19.98 -24.07
CA CYS A 9 1.24 19.76 -23.91
C CYS A 9 1.90 21.08 -23.48
N ILE A 10 1.95 21.34 -22.18
CA ILE A 10 3.04 22.11 -21.58
C ILE A 10 3.42 21.40 -20.29
N MET A 11 4.49 20.60 -20.34
CA MET A 11 5.56 20.58 -19.33
C MET A 11 6.57 19.48 -19.65
N ALA A 12 7.56 19.81 -20.47
CA ALA A 12 8.89 19.20 -20.43
C ALA A 12 9.84 20.08 -21.24
N CYS A 13 10.55 20.99 -20.55
CA CYS A 13 11.92 21.46 -20.85
C CYS A 13 12.23 22.76 -20.11
N ALA A 14 12.45 22.65 -18.80
CA ALA A 14 13.33 23.54 -18.02
C ALA A 14 13.50 22.97 -16.60
N VAL A 15 14.06 21.76 -16.48
CA VAL A 15 14.71 21.35 -15.21
C VAL A 15 16.19 21.67 -15.37
N ILE A 16 16.50 22.97 -15.35
CA ILE A 16 17.84 23.46 -15.03
C ILE A 16 17.77 23.87 -13.56
N ILE A 17 18.62 23.20 -12.80
CA ILE A 17 19.06 23.46 -11.44
C ILE A 17 18.89 24.93 -11.03
N THR A 18 17.84 25.20 -10.27
CA THR A 18 17.87 26.11 -9.13
C THR A 18 17.08 25.46 -8.01
N SER A 19 17.78 24.57 -7.31
CA SER A 19 17.54 24.24 -5.92
C SER A 19 17.67 25.51 -5.08
N ALA A 20 16.70 26.42 -5.17
CA ALA A 20 16.35 27.32 -4.10
C ALA A 20 15.20 26.59 -3.39
N ILE A 21 15.44 25.88 -2.29
CA ILE A 21 15.38 26.47 -0.95
C ILE A 21 14.39 27.67 -0.92
N GLN A 22 13.17 27.44 -1.37
CA GLN A 22 12.00 28.03 -0.76
C GLN A 22 11.43 26.97 0.16
N ILE A 23 12.15 26.79 1.27
CA ILE A 23 11.50 26.51 2.54
C ILE A 23 10.35 27.51 2.61
N GLY A 24 9.11 27.01 2.60
CA GLY A 24 7.95 27.79 2.99
C GLY A 24 8.12 28.21 4.44
N MET A 25 8.96 29.22 4.67
CA MET A 25 8.94 30.04 5.87
C MET A 25 7.77 31.00 5.70
N SER A 26 6.58 30.54 6.08
CA SER A 26 5.47 31.32 6.64
C SER A 26 4.14 30.60 6.36
N ALA A 27 3.92 29.53 7.10
CA ALA A 27 2.61 29.13 7.60
C ALA A 27 2.92 28.43 8.91
N ASP A 28 2.66 29.08 10.04
CA ASP A 28 2.98 28.68 11.41
C ASP A 28 3.56 27.28 11.54
N ALA A 29 4.82 27.17 11.97
CA ALA A 29 5.42 25.89 12.36
C ALA A 29 4.69 25.38 13.61
N GLN A 30 3.49 24.85 13.41
CA GLN A 30 2.64 24.37 14.48
C GLN A 30 3.28 23.12 15.06
N GLU A 31 3.60 23.20 16.35
CA GLU A 31 4.27 22.14 17.08
C GLU A 31 3.40 20.87 17.08
N LEU A 32 4.04 19.71 16.88
CA LEU A 32 3.35 18.43 17.03
C LEU A 32 2.92 18.21 18.49
N GLY A 33 1.75 17.64 18.70
CA GLY A 33 1.20 17.34 20.02
C GLY A 33 0.62 15.94 20.10
N ILE A 34 0.48 15.43 21.33
CA ILE A 34 -0.18 14.15 21.61
C ILE A 34 -1.35 14.38 22.57
N LYS A 35 -2.55 14.00 22.15
CA LYS A 35 -3.77 14.03 22.96
C LYS A 35 -4.20 12.62 23.32
N GLU A 36 -4.61 12.41 24.56
CA GLU A 36 -5.15 11.12 25.03
C GLU A 36 -6.53 10.89 24.41
N ILE A 37 -6.81 9.64 24.01
CA ILE A 37 -8.16 9.22 23.60
C ILE A 37 -8.76 8.44 24.75
N THR A 38 -9.91 8.90 25.25
CA THR A 38 -10.62 8.28 26.37
C THR A 38 -11.94 7.64 25.94
N PHE A 39 -12.28 6.53 26.57
CA PHE A 39 -13.57 5.84 26.43
C PHE A 39 -13.89 5.16 27.76
N ASP A 40 -15.09 5.40 28.31
CA ASP A 40 -15.50 4.93 29.65
C ASP A 40 -14.42 5.19 30.71
N GLU A 41 -13.93 6.43 30.79
CA GLU A 41 -12.88 6.89 31.72
C GLU A 41 -11.50 6.21 31.57
N ARG A 42 -11.32 5.36 30.55
CA ARG A 42 -10.05 4.67 30.25
C ARG A 42 -9.32 5.30 29.08
N ILE A 43 -8.00 5.34 29.14
CA ILE A 43 -7.17 5.84 28.04
C ILE A 43 -6.98 4.72 27.02
N VAL A 44 -7.70 4.76 25.90
CA VAL A 44 -7.73 3.67 24.90
C VAL A 44 -6.79 3.91 23.72
N GLY A 45 -6.15 5.07 23.67
CA GLY A 45 -5.26 5.43 22.57
C GLY A 45 -4.72 6.85 22.69
N PHE A 46 -4.20 7.34 21.57
CA PHE A 46 -3.73 8.71 21.42
C PHE A 46 -4.00 9.25 20.02
N ALA A 47 -4.21 10.56 19.94
CA ALA A 47 -4.26 11.33 18.71
C ALA A 47 -2.97 12.13 18.54
N VAL A 48 -2.44 12.17 17.32
CA VAL A 48 -1.33 13.03 16.94
C VAL A 48 -1.90 14.29 16.34
N LEU A 49 -1.47 15.44 16.85
CA LEU A 49 -1.95 16.76 16.45
C LEU A 49 -0.82 17.55 15.80
N LYS A 50 -1.14 18.38 14.81
CA LYS A 50 -0.29 19.48 14.34
C LYS A 50 -1.08 20.76 14.60
N GLY A 51 -0.68 21.50 15.63
CA GLY A 51 -1.52 22.56 16.21
C GLY A 51 -2.85 21.98 16.70
N GLU A 52 -3.97 22.50 16.20
CA GLU A 52 -5.31 22.01 16.53
C GLU A 52 -5.80 20.88 15.60
N ARG A 53 -5.12 20.65 14.47
CA ARG A 53 -5.52 19.65 13.48
C ARG A 53 -5.12 18.24 13.93
N GLU A 54 -6.09 17.34 14.03
CA GLU A 54 -5.81 15.90 14.20
C GLU A 54 -5.22 15.32 12.91
N ILE A 55 -4.02 14.76 13.00
CA ILE A 55 -3.36 14.03 11.91
C ILE A 55 -3.94 12.63 11.80
N THR A 56 -3.93 11.92 12.93
CA THR A 56 -4.46 10.58 13.02
C THR A 56 -4.70 10.20 14.47
N ARG A 57 -5.47 9.13 14.65
CA ARG A 57 -5.76 8.49 15.92
C ARG A 57 -5.30 7.04 15.89
N ILE A 58 -4.65 6.64 16.97
CA ILE A 58 -4.17 5.27 17.17
C ILE A 58 -4.77 4.75 18.47
N THR A 59 -5.63 3.74 18.38
CA THR A 59 -6.13 3.03 19.55
C THR A 59 -5.26 1.82 19.86
N PHE A 60 -5.12 1.46 21.13
CA PHE A 60 -4.28 0.33 21.51
C PHE A 60 -4.86 -1.02 21.06
N GLY A 61 -6.17 -1.09 20.81
CA GLY A 61 -6.88 -2.23 20.21
C GLY A 61 -8.13 -1.77 19.44
N SER A 62 -8.78 -2.67 18.69
CA SER A 62 -9.82 -2.30 17.71
C SER A 62 -11.16 -1.92 18.31
N VAL A 63 -11.50 -2.37 19.51
CA VAL A 63 -12.81 -2.09 20.15
C VAL A 63 -12.62 -1.61 21.59
N ASN A 64 -11.64 -0.72 21.78
CA ASN A 64 -11.29 -0.18 23.09
C ASN A 64 -10.96 -1.28 24.12
N ASN A 65 -10.57 -2.46 23.62
CA ASN A 65 -10.32 -3.65 24.41
C ASN A 65 -8.96 -3.62 25.10
N ILE A 66 -8.06 -2.73 24.67
CA ILE A 66 -6.78 -2.46 25.30
C ILE A 66 -6.76 -1.00 25.72
N TYR A 67 -6.37 -0.73 26.95
CA TYR A 67 -6.30 0.61 27.52
C TYR A 67 -5.08 0.77 28.41
N ALA A 68 -4.61 2.01 28.59
CA ALA A 68 -3.61 2.39 29.55
C ALA A 68 -4.27 2.90 30.83
N GLU A 69 -3.72 2.52 31.99
CA GLU A 69 -4.18 3.04 33.29
C GLU A 69 -3.80 4.51 33.50
N LYS A 70 -2.71 4.97 32.88
CA LYS A 70 -2.19 6.34 32.99
C LYS A 70 -1.24 6.68 31.85
N VAL A 71 -0.98 7.96 31.70
CA VAL A 71 0.12 8.46 30.86
C VAL A 71 1.15 9.20 31.72
N ARG A 72 2.43 8.98 31.44
CA ARG A 72 3.54 9.76 32.00
C ARG A 72 4.15 10.61 30.90
N ARG A 73 4.25 11.92 31.16
CA ARG A 73 4.82 12.91 30.25
C ARG A 73 6.22 13.28 30.73
N SER A 74 7.18 13.39 29.83
CA SER A 74 8.52 13.89 30.14
C SER A 74 9.10 14.66 28.97
N LYS A 75 9.93 15.66 29.26
CA LYS A 75 10.70 16.43 28.27
C LYS A 75 12.16 16.41 28.68
N SER A 76 13.05 15.98 27.78
CA SER A 76 14.50 15.92 28.01
C SER A 76 15.24 16.07 26.68
N ASN A 77 16.28 16.91 26.63
CA ASN A 77 17.17 17.06 25.46
C ASN A 77 16.40 17.26 24.14
N GLY A 78 15.42 18.17 24.11
CA GLY A 78 14.60 18.44 22.92
C GLY A 78 13.61 17.32 22.54
N MET A 79 13.55 16.22 23.30
CA MET A 79 12.61 15.13 23.09
C MET A 79 11.45 15.22 24.08
N ARG A 80 10.23 15.19 23.56
CA ARG A 80 8.98 15.07 24.33
C ARG A 80 8.47 13.64 24.23
N LYS A 81 8.07 13.08 25.37
CA LYS A 81 7.69 11.66 25.49
C LYS A 81 6.39 11.51 26.26
N TRP A 82 5.49 10.70 25.71
CA TRP A 82 4.24 10.26 26.33
C TRP A 82 4.26 8.76 26.47
N ARG A 83 4.37 8.27 27.70
CA ARG A 83 4.35 6.83 28.01
C ARG A 83 3.01 6.43 28.57
N PHE A 84 2.25 5.69 27.78
CA PHE A 84 0.97 5.10 28.10
C PHE A 84 1.19 3.72 28.72
N GLY A 85 0.82 3.56 29.99
CA GLY A 85 0.84 2.28 30.65
C GLY A 85 0.76 2.38 32.18
N PRO A 86 0.63 1.25 32.89
CA PRO A 86 0.54 -0.11 32.36
C PRO A 86 -0.65 -0.34 31.41
N LEU A 87 -0.45 -1.13 30.36
CA LEU A 87 -1.57 -1.56 29.51
C LEU A 87 -2.36 -2.67 30.18
N ARG A 88 -3.67 -2.65 29.94
CA ARG A 88 -4.66 -3.61 30.41
C ARG A 88 -5.57 -3.98 29.25
N SER A 89 -6.19 -5.13 29.38
CA SER A 89 -7.23 -5.60 28.48
C SER A 89 -8.55 -5.72 29.24
N THR A 90 -9.67 -5.38 28.59
CA THR A 90 -11.01 -5.68 29.13
C THR A 90 -11.37 -7.16 28.97
N THR A 91 -10.68 -7.83 28.05
CA THR A 91 -10.88 -9.21 27.58
C THR A 91 -9.55 -10.01 27.67
N ALA A 92 -9.44 -11.14 26.99
CA ALA A 92 -8.16 -11.76 26.66
C ALA A 92 -7.38 -10.91 25.62
N PRO A 93 -6.04 -10.99 25.57
CA PRO A 93 -5.14 -11.61 26.55
C PRO A 93 -5.00 -10.79 27.81
N LYS A 94 -4.74 -11.44 28.96
CA LYS A 94 -4.24 -10.76 30.15
C LYS A 94 -2.83 -10.24 29.86
N LEU A 95 -2.67 -8.92 29.83
CA LEU A 95 -1.39 -8.27 29.60
C LEU A 95 -0.50 -8.27 30.85
N SER A 96 0.81 -8.20 30.65
CA SER A 96 1.80 -8.05 31.71
C SER A 96 1.82 -6.63 32.28
N GLY A 97 2.24 -6.48 33.54
CA GLY A 97 2.26 -5.19 34.25
C GLY A 97 3.23 -4.16 33.65
N ASP A 98 4.23 -4.62 32.89
CA ASP A 98 5.23 -3.83 32.20
C ASP A 98 4.87 -3.52 30.74
N SER A 99 3.65 -3.86 30.28
CA SER A 99 3.19 -3.52 28.93
C SER A 99 2.95 -2.00 28.78
N TYR A 100 3.38 -1.41 27.66
CA TYR A 100 3.29 0.03 27.39
C TYR A 100 3.25 0.37 25.90
N VAL A 101 2.79 1.58 25.60
CA VAL A 101 3.07 2.31 24.36
C VAL A 101 3.74 3.64 24.73
N THR A 102 4.69 4.09 23.94
CA THR A 102 5.44 5.32 24.15
C THR A 102 5.52 6.08 22.84
N VAL A 103 5.08 7.33 22.83
CA VAL A 103 5.21 8.23 21.68
C VAL A 103 6.29 9.25 22.00
N MET A 104 7.21 9.46 21.05
CA MET A 104 8.32 10.40 21.18
C MET A 104 8.34 11.35 20.00
N ILE A 105 8.49 12.63 20.29
CA ILE A 105 8.68 13.69 19.29
C ILE A 105 10.01 14.36 19.60
N LYS A 106 10.92 14.41 18.61
CA LYS A 106 12.29 14.91 18.78
C LYS A 106 12.47 16.21 17.99
N GLY A 107 12.60 17.33 18.69
CA GLY A 107 12.76 18.65 18.06
C GLY A 107 11.68 18.90 17.01
N ASP A 108 12.12 19.31 15.82
CA ASP A 108 11.27 19.61 14.67
C ASP A 108 11.05 18.42 13.74
N ASP A 109 11.38 17.20 14.19
CA ASP A 109 11.10 15.99 13.44
C ASP A 109 9.58 15.88 13.18
N PRO A 110 9.14 15.89 11.91
CA PRO A 110 7.72 15.84 11.58
C PRO A 110 7.11 14.46 11.84
N TYR A 111 7.89 13.42 12.11
CA TYR A 111 7.41 12.04 12.24
C TYR A 111 7.66 11.50 13.65
N PRO A 112 6.61 11.41 14.51
CA PRO A 112 6.76 10.84 15.84
C PRO A 112 7.24 9.39 15.78
N GLN A 113 8.09 9.01 16.73
CA GLN A 113 8.49 7.61 16.93
C GLN A 113 7.59 6.97 17.98
N VAL A 114 7.05 5.79 17.68
CA VAL A 114 6.19 5.01 18.57
C VAL A 114 6.91 3.73 18.96
N TRP A 115 7.15 3.55 20.25
CA TRP A 115 7.70 2.34 20.85
C TRP A 115 6.61 1.60 21.60
N PHE A 116 6.61 0.27 21.53
CA PHE A 116 5.66 -0.52 22.29
C PHE A 116 6.29 -1.77 22.86
N ARG A 117 5.67 -2.26 23.93
CA ARG A 117 5.94 -3.55 24.55
C ARG A 117 4.62 -4.12 25.05
N ILE A 118 4.27 -5.31 24.61
CA ILE A 118 3.06 -6.02 25.02
C ILE A 118 3.48 -7.42 25.45
N GLY A 119 3.40 -7.68 26.75
CA GLY A 119 3.63 -9.02 27.31
C GLY A 119 2.32 -9.77 27.48
N ILE A 120 2.25 -10.98 26.94
CA ILE A 120 1.08 -11.87 27.00
C ILE A 120 1.21 -12.76 28.23
N ARG A 121 0.74 -12.28 29.39
CA ARG A 121 0.78 -13.10 30.61
C ARG A 121 -0.09 -14.36 30.47
N ARG A 122 -1.27 -14.21 29.87
CA ARG A 122 -2.17 -15.34 29.56
C ARG A 122 -3.03 -15.03 28.34
N PHE A 123 -3.04 -15.91 27.36
CA PHE A 123 -3.97 -15.91 26.24
C PHE A 123 -5.00 -17.04 26.44
N ASP A 124 -6.28 -16.68 26.46
CA ASP A 124 -7.39 -17.63 26.54
C ASP A 124 -8.11 -17.60 25.20
N ARG A 125 -7.92 -18.66 24.42
CA ARG A 125 -8.43 -18.75 23.05
C ARG A 125 -9.95 -18.76 23.00
N GLU A 126 -10.59 -19.56 23.85
CA GLU A 126 -12.05 -19.69 23.85
C GLU A 126 -12.70 -18.38 24.25
N ARG A 127 -12.15 -17.70 25.25
CA ARG A 127 -12.60 -16.36 25.64
C ARG A 127 -12.38 -15.34 24.53
N TRP A 128 -11.22 -15.37 23.87
CA TRP A 128 -10.94 -14.49 22.73
C TRP A 128 -11.93 -14.73 21.59
N GLU A 129 -12.13 -15.97 21.17
CA GLU A 129 -13.06 -16.29 20.07
C GLU A 129 -14.51 -15.92 20.42
N ARG A 130 -14.93 -16.06 21.68
CA ARG A 130 -16.26 -15.64 22.12
C ARG A 130 -16.44 -14.11 22.11
N GLU A 131 -15.44 -13.37 22.58
CA GLU A 131 -15.56 -11.91 22.76
C GLU A 131 -15.15 -11.13 21.51
N MET A 132 -14.19 -11.63 20.74
CA MET A 132 -13.59 -10.97 19.57
C MET A 132 -13.88 -11.72 18.27
N GLY A 133 -14.33 -12.97 18.30
CA GLY A 133 -14.48 -13.79 17.10
C GLY A 133 -13.19 -14.49 16.68
N ARG A 134 -13.28 -15.26 15.59
CA ARG A 134 -12.14 -15.98 15.00
C ARG A 134 -11.27 -15.04 14.17
N VAL A 135 -10.58 -14.12 14.84
CA VAL A 135 -9.66 -13.13 14.26
C VAL A 135 -8.34 -13.15 15.03
N PRO A 136 -7.21 -12.70 14.45
CA PRO A 136 -5.93 -12.72 15.15
C PRO A 136 -5.91 -11.69 16.28
N PHE A 137 -4.98 -11.86 17.24
CA PHE A 137 -4.70 -10.80 18.20
C PHE A 137 -4.08 -9.61 17.47
N HIS A 138 -4.66 -8.42 17.66
CA HIS A 138 -4.29 -7.21 16.96
C HIS A 138 -4.32 -6.00 17.88
N PHE A 139 -3.44 -5.04 17.62
CA PHE A 139 -3.14 -3.91 18.49
C PHE A 139 -2.60 -2.74 17.66
N LEU A 140 -2.58 -1.54 18.24
CA LEU A 140 -2.20 -0.29 17.54
C LEU A 140 -2.96 -0.14 16.23
N VAL A 141 -4.25 0.17 16.37
CA VAL A 141 -5.22 0.29 15.29
C VAL A 141 -5.26 1.73 14.83
N CYS A 142 -5.04 1.96 13.53
CA CYS A 142 -5.15 3.26 12.88
C CYS A 142 -6.30 3.21 11.88
N SER A 143 -7.41 3.87 12.20
CA SER A 143 -8.58 3.97 11.33
C SER A 143 -8.48 5.21 10.46
N MET A 144 -8.74 5.02 9.17
CA MET A 144 -8.88 6.09 8.18
C MET A 144 -10.07 5.71 7.29
N PRO A 145 -11.30 6.00 7.75
CA PRO A 145 -12.50 5.75 6.94
C PRO A 145 -12.39 6.40 5.56
N ASP A 146 -12.97 5.73 4.58
CA ASP A 146 -13.01 6.11 3.16
C ASP A 146 -11.67 6.02 2.42
N ALA A 147 -10.59 5.59 3.09
CA ALA A 147 -9.29 5.39 2.44
C ALA A 147 -9.39 4.40 1.29
N LYS A 148 -9.00 4.84 0.09
CA LYS A 148 -9.11 4.06 -1.15
C LYS A 148 -8.09 2.93 -1.25
N LEU A 149 -6.93 3.09 -0.61
CA LEU A 149 -5.79 2.21 -0.80
C LEU A 149 -5.16 1.80 0.55
N PHE A 150 -4.91 0.50 0.69
CA PHE A 150 -4.10 -0.10 1.74
C PHE A 150 -2.68 -0.33 1.22
N HIS A 151 -1.72 0.35 1.83
CA HIS A 151 -0.30 0.23 1.47
C HIS A 151 0.38 -0.80 2.38
N GLN A 152 0.93 -1.87 1.79
CA GLN A 152 1.64 -2.91 2.51
C GLN A 152 2.69 -3.54 1.59
N ARG A 153 3.94 -3.75 2.06
CA ARG A 153 5.01 -4.43 1.28
C ARG A 153 5.42 -3.71 -0.01
N GLY A 154 5.10 -2.43 -0.13
CA GLY A 154 5.20 -1.67 -1.37
C GLY A 154 4.07 -1.90 -2.37
N TRP A 155 3.08 -2.72 -2.01
CA TRP A 155 1.85 -2.89 -2.79
C TRP A 155 0.80 -1.89 -2.33
N VAL A 156 0.14 -1.26 -3.30
CA VAL A 156 -1.06 -0.45 -3.10
C VAL A 156 -2.27 -1.33 -3.44
N ILE A 157 -2.90 -1.87 -2.39
CA ILE A 157 -4.03 -2.79 -2.48
C ILE A 157 -5.32 -1.97 -2.37
N PRO A 158 -6.25 -2.05 -3.33
CA PRO A 158 -7.51 -1.31 -3.21
C PRO A 158 -8.33 -1.83 -2.02
N THR A 159 -8.89 -0.89 -1.26
CA THR A 159 -9.89 -1.19 -0.24
C THR A 159 -11.26 -1.37 -0.91
N PRO A 160 -12.24 -1.96 -0.21
CA PRO A 160 -13.61 -2.02 -0.72
C PRO A 160 -14.26 -0.68 -1.04
N ALA A 161 -13.72 0.44 -0.55
CA ALA A 161 -14.16 1.79 -0.93
C ALA A 161 -13.78 2.17 -2.37
N LEU A 162 -12.82 1.47 -2.98
CA LEU A 162 -12.40 1.62 -4.38
C LEU A 162 -12.73 0.38 -5.22
N ASP A 163 -12.33 -0.80 -4.75
CA ASP A 163 -12.59 -2.09 -5.40
C ASP A 163 -12.91 -3.17 -4.36
N SER A 164 -14.09 -3.76 -4.45
CA SER A 164 -14.54 -4.83 -3.54
C SER A 164 -13.82 -6.16 -3.78
N TYR A 165 -13.16 -6.34 -4.93
CA TYR A 165 -12.59 -7.62 -5.35
C TYR A 165 -11.57 -8.22 -4.36
N PRO A 166 -10.57 -7.48 -3.85
CA PRO A 166 -9.53 -8.06 -3.00
C PRO A 166 -10.05 -8.71 -1.70
N LEU A 167 -11.18 -8.25 -1.18
CA LEU A 167 -11.75 -8.71 0.11
C LEU A 167 -13.10 -9.41 -0.03
N HIS A 168 -14.06 -8.77 -0.70
CA HIS A 168 -15.47 -9.15 -0.62
C HIS A 168 -15.96 -9.99 -1.79
N ASN A 169 -15.31 -9.94 -2.97
CA ASN A 169 -15.75 -10.79 -4.08
C ASN A 169 -15.59 -12.28 -3.79
N GLU A 170 -16.40 -13.09 -4.48
CA GLU A 170 -16.51 -14.53 -4.27
C GLU A 170 -15.29 -15.35 -4.75
N ALA A 171 -14.16 -14.71 -5.04
CA ALA A 171 -12.94 -15.37 -5.49
C ALA A 171 -12.55 -16.56 -4.58
N ARG A 172 -12.09 -17.64 -5.22
CA ARG A 172 -11.76 -18.94 -4.62
C ARG A 172 -10.38 -19.42 -5.09
N GLY A 173 -9.80 -20.39 -4.37
CA GLY A 173 -8.50 -20.97 -4.73
C GLY A 173 -7.43 -19.89 -4.92
N TYR A 174 -6.71 -19.95 -6.05
CA TYR A 174 -5.67 -18.96 -6.38
C TYR A 174 -6.22 -17.53 -6.58
N GLY A 175 -7.50 -17.33 -6.86
CA GLY A 175 -8.11 -15.99 -6.93
C GLY A 175 -8.22 -15.29 -5.57
N ARG A 176 -8.16 -16.07 -4.48
CA ARG A 176 -8.25 -15.58 -3.10
C ARG A 176 -6.86 -15.36 -2.52
N GLN A 177 -6.13 -14.37 -3.05
CA GLN A 177 -4.76 -14.11 -2.59
C GLN A 177 -4.67 -13.16 -1.42
N ILE A 178 -5.47 -12.09 -1.40
CA ILE A 178 -5.34 -11.00 -0.42
C ILE A 178 -6.13 -11.25 0.86
N VAL A 179 -7.37 -11.71 0.74
CA VAL A 179 -8.25 -11.92 1.89
C VAL A 179 -7.82 -13.11 2.75
N SER A 180 -7.91 -12.95 4.07
CA SER A 180 -7.58 -13.98 5.04
C SER A 180 -8.51 -15.20 4.95
N ASN A 181 -8.10 -16.35 5.50
CA ASN A 181 -8.98 -17.53 5.58
C ASN A 181 -10.02 -17.45 6.71
N TRP A 182 -9.82 -16.54 7.66
CA TRP A 182 -10.67 -16.44 8.86
C TRP A 182 -11.78 -15.39 8.75
N SER A 183 -11.65 -14.39 7.88
CA SER A 183 -12.69 -13.39 7.66
C SER A 183 -12.60 -12.71 6.29
N ARG A 184 -13.75 -12.47 5.66
CA ARG A 184 -13.88 -11.67 4.43
C ARG A 184 -13.67 -10.17 4.66
N ASN A 185 -13.65 -9.71 5.90
CA ASN A 185 -13.37 -8.32 6.23
C ASN A 185 -11.89 -8.04 6.51
N TRP A 186 -11.01 -9.04 6.39
CA TRP A 186 -9.60 -8.93 6.74
C TRP A 186 -8.70 -9.37 5.60
N THR A 187 -7.66 -8.60 5.33
CA THR A 187 -6.54 -9.09 4.52
C THR A 187 -5.78 -10.19 5.26
N TYR A 188 -4.91 -10.90 4.56
CA TYR A 188 -3.86 -11.70 5.18
C TYR A 188 -2.98 -10.83 6.09
N ALA A 189 -2.19 -11.49 6.94
CA ALA A 189 -1.29 -10.84 7.88
C ALA A 189 0.15 -11.37 7.72
N PRO A 190 0.94 -10.84 6.77
CA PRO A 190 2.32 -11.26 6.58
C PRO A 190 3.22 -10.55 7.60
N PRO A 191 4.32 -11.19 8.03
CA PRO A 191 5.28 -10.56 8.93
C PRO A 191 5.95 -9.37 8.24
N ILE A 192 6.01 -8.23 8.93
CA ILE A 192 6.66 -7.00 8.47
C ILE A 192 8.10 -7.30 8.08
N GLY A 193 8.82 -8.14 8.84
CA GLY A 193 10.18 -8.60 8.53
C GLY A 193 10.38 -9.19 7.13
N ALA A 194 9.31 -9.69 6.48
CA ALA A 194 9.37 -10.23 5.12
C ALA A 194 8.92 -9.22 4.05
N TYR A 195 8.73 -7.94 4.42
CA TYR A 195 8.28 -6.91 3.50
C TYR A 195 9.47 -6.34 2.74
N PRO A 196 9.38 -6.15 1.41
CA PRO A 196 10.39 -5.38 0.68
C PRO A 196 10.55 -3.96 1.24
N LEU A 197 9.43 -3.25 1.44
CA LEU A 197 9.37 -2.00 2.21
C LEU A 197 8.74 -2.26 3.57
N ALA A 198 9.44 -1.93 4.66
CA ALA A 198 9.05 -2.18 6.06
C ALA A 198 7.87 -1.32 6.55
N THR A 199 6.86 -1.10 5.72
CA THR A 199 5.84 -0.07 5.93
C THR A 199 4.45 -0.66 5.74
N VAL A 200 3.51 -0.20 6.56
CA VAL A 200 2.08 -0.48 6.44
C VAL A 200 1.28 0.80 6.68
N GLY A 201 0.28 1.08 5.85
CA GLY A 201 -0.50 2.30 5.98
C GLY A 201 -1.77 2.33 5.16
N LEU A 202 -2.47 3.45 5.23
CA LEU A 202 -3.63 3.75 4.40
C LEU A 202 -3.37 5.05 3.63
N TRP A 203 -3.88 5.10 2.41
CA TRP A 203 -3.77 6.22 1.49
C TRP A 203 -5.14 6.55 0.92
N ASP A 204 -5.50 7.83 1.01
CA ASP A 204 -6.64 8.42 0.37
C ASP A 204 -6.16 9.55 -0.57
N PRO A 205 -6.01 9.27 -1.88
CA PRO A 205 -5.53 10.26 -2.83
C PRO A 205 -6.49 11.44 -3.01
N ASP A 206 -7.80 11.23 -2.80
CA ASP A 206 -8.83 12.27 -3.02
C ASP A 206 -8.69 13.40 -1.99
N SER A 207 -8.33 13.07 -0.74
CA SER A 207 -8.05 14.05 0.31
C SER A 207 -6.56 14.38 0.49
N GLY A 208 -5.68 13.78 -0.32
CA GLY A 208 -4.23 13.89 -0.21
C GLY A 208 -3.64 13.20 1.03
N ARG A 209 -4.43 12.41 1.77
CA ARG A 209 -4.08 11.92 3.09
C ARG A 209 -3.38 10.57 3.03
N TYR A 210 -2.21 10.49 3.65
CA TYR A 210 -1.47 9.25 3.84
C TYR A 210 -1.06 9.09 5.29
N ILE A 211 -1.23 7.91 5.87
CA ILE A 211 -0.79 7.58 7.24
C ILE A 211 -0.16 6.19 7.22
N ALA A 212 1.04 6.04 7.78
CA ALA A 212 1.73 4.75 7.81
C ALA A 212 2.60 4.52 9.05
N TYR A 213 2.77 3.26 9.42
CA TYR A 213 3.77 2.79 10.38
C TYR A 213 4.98 2.30 9.61
N ASP A 214 6.11 2.97 9.81
CA ASP A 214 7.38 2.64 9.17
C ASP A 214 8.37 1.99 10.15
N PHE A 215 8.76 0.76 9.84
CA PHE A 215 9.66 -0.06 10.65
C PHE A 215 11.08 -0.12 10.10
N HIS A 216 11.50 0.76 9.18
CA HIS A 216 12.87 0.70 8.65
C HIS A 216 13.91 0.96 9.73
N ALA A 217 13.62 1.83 10.70
CA ALA A 217 14.50 2.04 11.85
C ALA A 217 14.70 0.75 12.66
N ALA A 218 13.61 0.03 12.96
CA ALA A 218 13.69 -1.26 13.64
C ALA A 218 14.47 -2.27 12.79
N ARG A 219 14.15 -2.37 11.51
CA ARG A 219 14.82 -3.29 10.57
C ARG A 219 16.32 -3.10 10.48
N LEU A 220 16.76 -1.86 10.36
CA LEU A 220 18.15 -1.54 10.06
C LEU A 220 19.03 -1.52 11.32
N ILE A 221 18.44 -1.41 12.51
CA ILE A 221 19.19 -1.19 13.76
C ILE A 221 19.07 -2.36 14.74
N ASP A 222 17.88 -2.92 14.95
CA ASP A 222 17.66 -3.90 16.03
C ASP A 222 16.84 -5.16 15.64
N HIS A 223 16.31 -5.21 14.42
CA HIS A 223 15.53 -6.31 13.86
C HIS A 223 14.31 -6.72 14.71
N THR A 224 13.77 -5.80 15.52
CA THR A 224 12.66 -6.09 16.43
C THR A 224 11.31 -6.27 15.71
N GLU A 225 11.20 -5.85 14.45
CA GLU A 225 9.97 -5.92 13.66
C GLU A 225 9.68 -7.31 13.07
N LYS A 226 10.68 -8.21 13.08
CA LYS A 226 10.68 -9.48 12.31
C LYS A 226 9.44 -10.35 12.53
N ASP A 227 8.91 -10.39 13.75
CA ASP A 227 7.82 -11.28 14.15
C ASP A 227 6.46 -10.56 14.24
N ILE A 228 6.41 -9.26 13.98
CA ILE A 228 5.19 -8.47 13.96
C ILE A 228 4.59 -8.54 12.56
N ALA A 229 3.30 -8.81 12.46
CA ALA A 229 2.57 -8.78 11.21
C ALA A 229 1.70 -7.52 11.12
N SER A 230 1.14 -7.26 9.95
CA SER A 230 0.11 -6.24 9.80
C SER A 230 -0.99 -6.70 8.86
N ALA A 231 -2.18 -6.13 9.04
CA ALA A 231 -3.32 -6.39 8.19
C ALA A 231 -4.21 -5.16 8.10
N TYR A 232 -5.04 -5.13 7.07
CA TYR A 232 -6.16 -4.22 6.95
C TYR A 232 -7.47 -4.92 7.28
N CYS A 233 -8.38 -4.19 7.90
CA CYS A 233 -9.73 -4.61 8.19
C CYS A 233 -10.75 -3.59 7.66
N TRP A 234 -11.67 -4.05 6.80
CA TRP A 234 -12.80 -3.27 6.33
C TRP A 234 -13.78 -2.97 7.47
N GLN A 235 -14.17 -3.99 8.21
CA GLN A 235 -15.10 -3.86 9.32
C GLN A 235 -14.91 -4.94 10.37
N PHE A 236 -14.76 -4.50 11.62
CA PHE A 236 -14.73 -5.35 12.79
C PHE A 236 -15.55 -4.69 13.92
N LYS A 237 -16.74 -5.25 14.17
CA LYS A 237 -17.70 -4.70 15.13
C LYS A 237 -18.00 -3.23 14.82
N SER A 238 -17.76 -2.32 15.77
CA SER A 238 -17.99 -0.87 15.63
C SER A 238 -16.87 -0.14 14.88
N THR A 239 -15.75 -0.80 14.61
CA THR A 239 -14.57 -0.17 14.01
C THR A 239 -14.45 -0.56 12.55
N ARG A 240 -14.22 0.44 11.70
CA ARG A 240 -14.19 0.29 10.25
C ARG A 240 -12.87 0.82 9.70
N GLU A 241 -12.48 0.26 8.57
CA GLU A 241 -11.47 0.77 7.65
C GLU A 241 -10.19 1.20 8.37
N PHE A 242 -9.48 0.18 8.86
CA PHE A 242 -8.28 0.40 9.65
C PHE A 242 -7.18 -0.58 9.27
N PHE A 243 -5.94 -0.15 9.43
CA PHE A 243 -4.80 -1.06 9.50
C PHE A 243 -4.33 -1.21 10.94
N THR A 244 -3.66 -2.33 11.22
CA THR A 244 -3.25 -2.70 12.58
C THR A 244 -2.03 -3.60 12.56
N LEU A 245 -1.36 -3.68 13.71
CA LEU A 245 -0.36 -4.70 13.96
C LEU A 245 -1.02 -5.97 14.47
N VAL A 246 -0.49 -7.11 14.03
CA VAL A 246 -1.02 -8.45 14.29
C VAL A 246 0.08 -9.32 14.87
N TYR A 247 -0.25 -10.17 15.84
CA TYR A 247 0.68 -11.16 16.37
C TYR A 247 -0.02 -12.44 16.83
N PRO A 248 0.58 -13.62 16.60
CA PRO A 248 1.66 -13.89 15.67
C PRO A 248 1.13 -14.00 14.22
N TYR A 249 2.01 -13.94 13.22
CA TYR A 249 1.64 -14.27 11.84
C TYR A 249 1.35 -15.78 11.66
N GLY A 250 0.48 -16.11 10.71
CA GLY A 250 0.14 -17.48 10.32
C GLY A 250 1.04 -18.08 9.24
N ARG A 251 1.02 -19.41 9.10
CA ARG A 251 1.62 -20.09 7.93
C ARG A 251 0.85 -19.67 6.67
N GLY A 252 1.57 -19.31 5.61
CA GLY A 252 0.96 -18.78 4.39
C GLY A 252 0.21 -17.46 4.56
N TYR A 253 0.41 -16.75 5.68
CA TYR A 253 -0.14 -15.42 6.03
C TYR A 253 -1.68 -15.31 6.13
N GLN A 254 -2.42 -16.25 5.56
CA GLN A 254 -3.88 -16.33 5.56
C GLN A 254 -4.43 -17.25 6.67
N GLN A 255 -3.59 -18.00 7.38
CA GLN A 255 -4.01 -18.86 8.49
C GLN A 255 -4.06 -18.11 9.81
N LEU A 256 -5.07 -18.41 10.62
CA LEU A 256 -5.23 -17.81 11.94
C LEU A 256 -4.27 -18.45 12.95
N ARG A 257 -3.58 -17.62 13.74
CA ARG A 257 -2.80 -18.04 14.89
C ARG A 257 -3.04 -17.11 16.07
N TYR A 258 -2.72 -17.62 17.26
CA TYR A 258 -2.91 -16.93 18.52
C TYR A 258 -1.59 -16.83 19.31
N PRO A 259 -1.41 -15.78 20.11
CA PRO A 259 -0.30 -15.68 21.05
C PRO A 259 -0.26 -16.84 22.04
N LYS A 260 0.95 -17.15 22.51
CA LYS A 260 1.21 -18.09 23.61
C LYS A 260 1.39 -17.34 24.92
N ASN A 261 1.19 -18.05 26.02
CA ASN A 261 1.50 -17.52 27.34
C ASN A 261 3.00 -17.27 27.46
N GLY A 262 3.38 -16.09 27.95
CA GLY A 262 4.77 -15.66 28.08
C GLY A 262 5.32 -14.92 26.85
N ASP A 263 4.58 -14.84 25.74
CA ASP A 263 5.04 -14.10 24.56
C ASP A 263 5.25 -12.62 24.90
N VAL A 264 6.29 -12.04 24.28
CA VAL A 264 6.64 -10.63 24.42
C VAL A 264 6.75 -10.03 23.03
N ILE A 265 5.93 -9.02 22.77
CA ILE A 265 5.88 -8.32 21.49
C ILE A 265 6.43 -6.92 21.74
N ALA A 266 7.60 -6.58 21.19
CA ALA A 266 8.21 -5.28 21.38
C ALA A 266 8.94 -4.84 20.12
N SER A 267 8.69 -3.60 19.69
CA SER A 267 9.37 -2.96 18.56
C SER A 267 9.05 -1.46 18.57
N HIS A 268 9.42 -0.77 17.50
CA HIS A 268 9.15 0.63 17.28
C HIS A 268 8.97 0.94 15.79
N PHE A 269 8.27 2.03 15.51
CA PHE A 269 8.09 2.56 14.17
C PHE A 269 8.06 4.09 14.17
N HIS A 270 8.30 4.69 13.01
CA HIS A 270 7.94 6.09 12.76
C HIS A 270 6.53 6.17 12.23
N LEU A 271 5.74 7.09 12.77
CA LEU A 271 4.42 7.42 12.23
C LEU A 271 4.59 8.43 11.11
N LEU A 272 4.59 7.93 9.87
CA LEU A 272 4.65 8.77 8.69
C LEU A 272 3.25 9.30 8.37
N TYR A 273 3.18 10.55 7.91
CA TYR A 273 1.95 11.12 7.41
C TYR A 273 2.19 12.16 6.31
N SER A 274 1.18 12.35 5.46
CA SER A 274 1.09 13.47 4.53
C SER A 274 -0.37 13.89 4.34
N PHE A 275 -0.56 15.14 3.95
CA PHE A 275 -1.85 15.72 3.53
C PHE A 275 -1.83 16.27 2.10
N THR A 276 -0.76 15.96 1.36
CA THR A 276 -0.54 16.44 0.00
C THR A 276 -0.21 15.29 -0.94
N MET A 277 -0.46 14.04 -0.53
CA MET A 277 -0.25 12.85 -1.34
C MET A 277 -1.50 12.58 -2.20
N THR A 278 -1.63 13.31 -3.29
CA THR A 278 -2.71 13.14 -4.28
C THR A 278 -2.41 11.94 -5.19
N SER A 279 -3.32 11.62 -6.11
CA SER A 279 -3.21 10.49 -7.04
C SER A 279 -1.95 10.47 -7.93
N ASP A 280 -1.27 11.60 -8.09
CA ASP A 280 -0.01 11.70 -8.85
C ASP A 280 1.23 11.30 -8.03
N ASN A 281 1.07 11.09 -6.72
CA ASN A 281 2.16 10.69 -5.84
C ASN A 281 2.25 9.16 -5.70
N ASP A 282 3.43 8.68 -5.34
CA ASP A 282 3.68 7.26 -5.05
C ASP A 282 4.05 7.08 -3.56
N PRO A 283 3.25 6.34 -2.77
CA PRO A 283 3.59 5.98 -1.39
C PRO A 283 4.95 5.30 -1.24
N ASN A 284 5.41 4.54 -2.24
CA ASN A 284 6.72 3.92 -2.22
C ASN A 284 7.82 4.97 -2.31
N LEU A 285 7.71 5.91 -3.26
CA LEU A 285 8.67 6.99 -3.40
C LEU A 285 8.77 7.82 -2.12
N PHE A 286 7.62 8.21 -1.54
CA PHE A 286 7.59 8.95 -0.28
C PHE A 286 8.31 8.22 0.87
N VAL A 287 8.09 6.90 0.99
CA VAL A 287 8.79 6.08 1.99
C VAL A 287 10.28 5.95 1.66
N HIS A 288 10.65 5.74 0.39
CA HIS A 288 12.04 5.62 -0.02
C HIS A 288 12.82 6.92 0.24
N GLU A 289 12.24 8.08 -0.04
CA GLU A 289 12.84 9.39 0.28
C GLU A 289 13.04 9.56 1.78
N PHE A 290 12.05 9.18 2.60
CA PHE A 290 12.20 9.15 4.06
C PHE A 290 13.35 8.26 4.52
N VAL A 291 13.42 7.02 3.99
CA VAL A 291 14.46 6.05 4.36
C VAL A 291 15.83 6.54 3.93
N TRP A 292 15.96 7.04 2.70
CA TRP A 292 17.22 7.56 2.17
C TRP A 292 17.71 8.77 2.98
N ALA A 293 16.83 9.71 3.29
CA ALA A 293 17.19 10.90 4.05
C ALA A 293 17.71 10.58 5.47
N ARG A 294 17.24 9.50 6.09
CA ARG A 294 17.55 9.18 7.50
C ARG A 294 18.52 8.04 7.71
N TYR A 295 18.49 7.06 6.83
CA TYR A 295 19.14 5.77 7.04
C TYR A 295 20.12 5.38 5.94
N ARG A 296 20.47 6.28 5.00
CA ARG A 296 21.44 6.00 3.93
C ARG A 296 22.72 5.30 4.40
N GLU A 297 23.20 5.63 5.60
CA GLU A 297 24.44 5.08 6.16
C GLU A 297 24.30 3.62 6.62
N TYR A 298 23.07 3.15 6.83
CA TYR A 298 22.74 1.76 7.17
C TYR A 298 22.32 0.95 5.94
N LEU A 299 22.15 1.58 4.77
CA LEU A 299 21.76 0.88 3.55
C LEU A 299 22.97 0.21 2.91
N PRO A 300 22.81 -1.00 2.34
CA PRO A 300 23.89 -1.63 1.59
C PRO A 300 24.24 -0.76 0.37
N SER A 301 25.53 -0.70 0.05
CA SER A 301 25.97 -0.06 -1.18
C SER A 301 25.36 -0.77 -2.39
N VAL A 302 24.91 0.00 -3.38
CA VAL A 302 24.50 -0.57 -4.67
C VAL A 302 25.73 -1.27 -5.28
N PRO A 303 25.61 -2.53 -5.71
CA PRO A 303 26.70 -3.20 -6.42
C PRO A 303 27.15 -2.35 -7.63
N ILE A 304 28.46 -2.17 -7.79
CA ILE A 304 29.04 -1.38 -8.89
C ILE A 304 28.72 -2.02 -10.26
N VAL A 305 28.53 -3.34 -10.26
CA VAL A 305 28.11 -4.11 -11.42
C VAL A 305 26.93 -4.99 -11.03
N ASN A 306 25.96 -5.15 -11.94
CA ASN A 306 24.92 -6.17 -11.79
C ASN A 306 25.59 -7.55 -11.81
N ASP A 307 25.77 -8.17 -10.66
CA ASP A 307 26.20 -9.55 -10.60
C ASP A 307 25.02 -10.42 -11.08
N LEU A 308 25.14 -10.93 -12.30
CA LEU A 308 24.18 -11.88 -12.89
C LEU A 308 24.71 -13.32 -12.86
N SER A 309 25.83 -13.57 -12.17
CA SER A 309 26.44 -14.90 -12.09
C SER A 309 25.54 -15.89 -11.36
N TRP A 310 24.73 -15.41 -10.42
CA TRP A 310 23.71 -16.18 -9.68
C TRP A 310 22.56 -16.66 -10.57
N LEU A 311 22.32 -16.05 -11.74
CA LEU A 311 21.30 -16.54 -12.67
C LEU A 311 21.76 -17.86 -13.30
N PRO A 312 20.99 -18.96 -13.16
CA PRO A 312 21.26 -20.20 -13.89
C PRO A 312 21.39 -19.94 -15.39
N GLN A 313 22.26 -20.68 -16.09
CA GLN A 313 22.61 -20.42 -17.50
C GLN A 313 21.40 -20.22 -18.43
N ARG A 314 20.32 -20.99 -18.22
CA ARG A 314 19.08 -20.86 -19.00
C ARG A 314 18.34 -19.52 -18.87
N TYR A 315 18.67 -18.73 -17.86
CA TYR A 315 18.11 -17.40 -17.61
C TYR A 315 19.11 -16.26 -17.92
N ARG A 316 20.34 -16.60 -18.32
CA ARG A 316 21.32 -15.59 -18.76
C ARG A 316 20.93 -15.11 -20.15
N LEU A 317 21.01 -13.80 -20.36
CA LEU A 317 20.77 -13.20 -21.67
C LEU A 317 21.82 -13.70 -22.66
N SER A 318 21.40 -14.46 -23.67
CA SER A 318 22.26 -14.85 -24.81
C SER A 318 22.33 -13.76 -25.88
N ALA A 319 21.32 -12.89 -25.93
CA ALA A 319 21.25 -11.70 -26.76
C ALA A 319 20.22 -10.74 -26.15
N PHE A 320 20.32 -9.45 -26.48
CA PHE A 320 19.23 -8.52 -26.19
C PHE A 320 18.03 -8.86 -27.07
N PRO A 321 16.81 -8.92 -26.51
CA PRO A 321 15.63 -9.19 -27.31
C PRO A 321 15.42 -8.08 -28.34
N LYS A 322 15.10 -8.45 -29.58
CA LYS A 322 14.65 -7.47 -30.57
C LYS A 322 13.32 -6.89 -30.11
N LEU A 323 13.25 -5.56 -30.06
CA LEU A 323 12.01 -4.87 -29.79
C LEU A 323 11.03 -5.13 -30.94
N SER A 324 9.78 -5.40 -30.59
CA SER A 324 8.71 -5.62 -31.58
C SER A 324 7.38 -5.18 -30.98
N VAL A 325 6.49 -4.73 -31.86
CA VAL A 325 5.12 -4.37 -31.52
C VAL A 325 4.19 -5.41 -32.13
N GLY A 326 3.51 -6.15 -31.26
CA GLY A 326 2.39 -7.01 -31.67
C GLY A 326 1.08 -6.24 -31.70
N ARG A 327 -0.04 -6.96 -31.89
CA ARG A 327 -1.38 -6.38 -31.70
C ARG A 327 -1.56 -5.86 -30.27
N LEU A 328 -2.21 -4.70 -30.12
CA LEU A 328 -2.51 -4.13 -28.80
C LEU A 328 -3.62 -4.88 -28.06
N PHE A 329 -4.36 -5.74 -28.75
CA PHE A 329 -5.41 -6.60 -28.21
C PHE A 329 -5.50 -7.91 -28.98
N HIS A 330 -6.15 -8.93 -28.40
CA HIS A 330 -6.42 -10.20 -29.07
C HIS A 330 -7.56 -10.95 -28.36
N ARG A 331 -8.16 -11.92 -29.07
CA ARG A 331 -9.06 -12.89 -28.44
C ARG A 331 -8.24 -14.08 -27.94
N LEU A 332 -8.54 -14.51 -26.71
CA LEU A 332 -7.85 -15.65 -26.11
C LEU A 332 -8.23 -16.96 -26.80
N SER A 333 -7.23 -17.74 -27.20
CA SER A 333 -7.45 -19.14 -27.58
C SER A 333 -7.65 -20.02 -26.35
N GLU A 334 -8.11 -21.27 -26.54
CA GLU A 334 -8.19 -22.26 -25.45
C GLU A 334 -6.85 -22.48 -24.73
N LYS A 335 -5.73 -22.38 -25.45
CA LYS A 335 -4.38 -22.57 -24.88
C LYS A 335 -3.92 -21.38 -24.04
N GLU A 336 -4.45 -20.19 -24.31
CA GLU A 336 -4.09 -18.94 -23.65
C GLU A 336 -5.06 -18.56 -22.52
N ALA A 337 -6.27 -19.14 -22.52
CA ALA A 337 -7.34 -18.93 -21.55
C ALA A 337 -6.96 -19.43 -20.14
N ARG A 338 -6.15 -18.64 -19.42
CA ARG A 338 -5.70 -18.92 -18.04
C ARG A 338 -6.41 -18.08 -16.99
N TRP A 339 -6.80 -16.85 -17.34
CA TRP A 339 -7.41 -15.88 -16.42
C TRP A 339 -8.85 -15.52 -16.83
N PHE A 340 -9.16 -15.69 -18.12
CA PHE A 340 -10.45 -15.43 -18.73
C PHE A 340 -10.83 -16.62 -19.59
N LYS A 341 -12.13 -16.78 -19.85
CA LYS A 341 -12.66 -17.83 -20.71
C LYS A 341 -12.14 -17.65 -22.15
N ALA A 342 -12.01 -18.75 -22.87
CA ALA A 342 -11.63 -18.71 -24.29
C ALA A 342 -12.61 -17.83 -25.07
N GLY A 343 -12.10 -17.07 -26.05
CA GLY A 343 -12.87 -16.10 -26.83
C GLY A 343 -13.00 -14.70 -26.21
N ALA A 344 -12.65 -14.53 -24.93
CA ALA A 344 -12.59 -13.21 -24.30
C ALA A 344 -11.61 -12.29 -25.04
N LEU A 345 -12.01 -11.05 -25.26
CA LEU A 345 -11.20 -10.01 -25.88
C LEU A 345 -10.41 -9.29 -24.79
N VAL A 346 -9.09 -9.32 -24.87
CA VAL A 346 -8.21 -8.72 -23.87
C VAL A 346 -7.24 -7.74 -24.53
N GLN A 347 -6.89 -6.65 -23.83
CA GLN A 347 -5.76 -5.84 -24.26
C GLN A 347 -4.42 -6.60 -24.07
N ARG A 348 -3.32 -6.06 -24.57
CA ARG A 348 -1.97 -6.61 -24.41
C ARG A 348 -0.93 -5.49 -24.40
N GLY A 349 -1.21 -4.41 -25.13
CA GLY A 349 -0.35 -3.24 -25.24
C GLY A 349 1.06 -3.57 -25.74
N VAL A 350 2.00 -2.66 -25.52
CA VAL A 350 3.43 -2.82 -25.86
C VAL A 350 4.24 -3.34 -24.68
N ASN A 351 5.43 -3.92 -24.89
CA ASN A 351 6.29 -4.37 -23.80
C ASN A 351 6.80 -3.21 -22.92
N TRP A 352 7.08 -3.51 -21.65
CA TRP A 352 7.62 -2.56 -20.67
C TRP A 352 9.10 -2.26 -20.87
N ASP A 353 9.80 -3.23 -21.45
CA ASP A 353 11.25 -3.21 -21.57
C ASP A 353 11.63 -2.58 -22.93
N GLY A 354 12.07 -1.33 -22.89
CA GLY A 354 12.53 -0.55 -24.05
C GLY A 354 11.44 0.32 -24.70
N ASP A 355 11.78 0.89 -25.87
CA ASP A 355 10.88 1.72 -26.68
C ASP A 355 10.53 1.00 -28.00
N PRO A 356 9.59 0.03 -27.98
CA PRO A 356 9.27 -0.75 -29.17
C PRO A 356 8.52 0.07 -30.22
N VAL A 357 7.82 1.14 -29.83
CA VAL A 357 7.13 2.03 -30.79
C VAL A 357 8.16 2.90 -31.49
N GLY A 358 9.05 3.56 -30.78
CA GLY A 358 10.14 4.32 -31.39
C GLY A 358 10.98 3.47 -32.32
N TYR A 359 11.31 2.24 -31.91
CA TYR A 359 12.03 1.30 -32.77
C TYR A 359 11.35 1.05 -34.12
N ILE A 360 10.03 0.81 -34.18
CA ILE A 360 9.33 0.54 -35.45
C ILE A 360 9.24 1.78 -36.34
N TYR A 361 9.19 2.98 -35.76
CA TYR A 361 9.22 4.25 -36.49
C TYR A 361 10.62 4.55 -37.04
N GLU A 362 11.66 4.40 -36.22
CA GLU A 362 13.06 4.59 -36.63
C GLU A 362 13.48 3.61 -37.73
N THR A 363 12.96 2.38 -37.69
CA THR A 363 13.29 1.34 -38.67
C THR A 363 12.32 1.29 -39.87
N GLY A 364 11.36 2.21 -39.96
CA GLY A 364 10.46 2.32 -41.11
C GLY A 364 9.54 1.12 -41.35
N GLN A 365 9.06 0.47 -40.29
CA GLN A 365 8.21 -0.72 -40.39
C GLN A 365 6.73 -0.33 -40.67
N GLU A 366 6.48 0.23 -41.85
CA GLU A 366 5.20 0.83 -42.28
C GLU A 366 3.96 -0.05 -42.05
N SER A 367 4.07 -1.36 -42.31
CA SER A 367 2.96 -2.30 -42.13
C SER A 367 2.54 -2.43 -40.66
N ILE A 368 3.51 -2.40 -39.74
CA ILE A 368 3.28 -2.49 -38.30
C ILE A 368 2.79 -1.14 -37.76
N ILE A 369 3.32 -0.02 -38.26
CA ILE A 369 2.84 1.33 -37.91
C ILE A 369 1.36 1.46 -38.29
N LYS A 370 0.99 1.05 -39.51
CA LYS A 370 -0.41 1.05 -39.95
C LYS A 370 -1.29 0.16 -39.08
N GLN A 371 -0.81 -1.03 -38.72
CA GLN A 371 -1.53 -1.94 -37.83
C GLN A 371 -1.73 -1.33 -36.43
N LEU A 372 -0.71 -0.67 -35.90
CA LEU A 372 -0.75 -0.04 -34.58
C LEU A 372 -1.79 1.09 -34.55
N LYS A 373 -1.85 1.92 -35.60
CA LYS A 373 -2.87 2.98 -35.73
C LYS A 373 -4.29 2.40 -35.76
N GLN A 374 -4.52 1.33 -36.53
CA GLN A 374 -5.82 0.64 -36.55
C GLN A 374 -6.20 0.06 -35.17
N ASP A 375 -5.22 -0.46 -34.42
CA ASP A 375 -5.45 -0.98 -33.08
C ASP A 375 -5.85 0.10 -32.09
N ILE A 376 -5.19 1.26 -32.17
CA ILE A 376 -5.51 2.44 -31.36
C ILE A 376 -6.92 2.93 -31.69
N GLU A 377 -7.26 3.08 -32.97
CA GLU A 377 -8.59 3.48 -33.41
C GLU A 377 -9.68 2.53 -32.92
N PHE A 378 -9.44 1.22 -32.98
CA PHE A 378 -10.36 0.22 -32.43
C PHE A 378 -10.53 0.39 -30.91
N LEU A 379 -9.42 0.52 -30.17
CA LEU A 379 -9.46 0.64 -28.71
C LEU A 379 -10.09 1.95 -28.22
N LEU A 380 -10.06 3.01 -29.04
CA LEU A 380 -10.71 4.30 -28.74
C LEU A 380 -12.22 4.32 -29.02
N GLN A 381 -12.78 3.25 -29.59
CA GLN A 381 -14.23 3.21 -29.82
C GLN A 381 -15.00 3.27 -28.48
N PRO A 382 -16.16 3.96 -28.42
CA PRO A 382 -16.87 4.23 -27.18
C PRO A 382 -17.26 3.00 -26.35
N GLN A 383 -17.38 1.84 -26.98
CA GLN A 383 -17.68 0.58 -26.29
C GLN A 383 -16.48 -0.03 -25.54
N TYR A 384 -15.24 0.35 -25.89
CA TYR A 384 -14.02 -0.20 -25.29
C TYR A 384 -13.28 0.79 -24.41
N ALA A 385 -13.23 2.07 -24.82
CA ALA A 385 -12.61 3.12 -24.04
C ALA A 385 -13.58 3.64 -22.96
N ARG A 386 -13.16 3.58 -21.70
CA ARG A 386 -13.88 4.23 -20.59
C ARG A 386 -13.32 5.62 -20.40
N ARG A 387 -14.18 6.62 -20.60
CA ARG A 387 -13.87 8.01 -20.28
C ARG A 387 -14.14 8.27 -18.79
N MET A 388 -13.22 8.96 -18.13
CA MET A 388 -13.31 9.36 -16.74
C MET A 388 -12.68 10.74 -16.55
N VAL A 389 -13.00 11.39 -15.43
CA VAL A 389 -12.36 12.66 -15.04
C VAL A 389 -11.49 12.39 -13.84
N ILE A 390 -10.19 12.67 -13.94
CA ILE A 390 -9.21 12.52 -12.85
C ILE A 390 -8.58 13.88 -12.62
N ASN A 391 -8.70 14.43 -11.40
CA ASN A 391 -8.16 15.75 -11.05
C ASN A 391 -8.57 16.90 -11.99
N GLY A 392 -9.73 16.78 -12.66
CA GLY A 392 -10.23 17.75 -13.63
C GLY A 392 -9.86 17.45 -15.09
N ASP A 393 -8.97 16.49 -15.34
CA ASP A 393 -8.56 16.09 -16.68
C ASP A 393 -9.44 14.98 -17.24
N GLU A 394 -9.78 15.09 -18.52
CA GLU A 394 -10.47 14.01 -19.25
C GLU A 394 -9.48 12.89 -19.57
N CYS A 395 -9.66 11.74 -18.92
CA CYS A 395 -8.82 10.57 -19.07
C CYS A 395 -9.57 9.43 -19.74
N TYR A 396 -8.82 8.56 -20.41
CA TYR A 396 -9.32 7.33 -21.01
C TYR A 396 -8.58 6.13 -20.42
N TYR A 397 -9.32 5.06 -20.14
CA TYR A 397 -8.74 3.79 -19.72
C TYR A 397 -9.55 2.60 -20.23
N TRP A 398 -8.96 1.41 -20.19
CA TRP A 398 -9.57 0.20 -20.72
C TRP A 398 -9.85 -0.82 -19.63
N GLN A 399 -11.11 -1.23 -19.59
CA GLN A 399 -11.57 -2.30 -18.74
C GLN A 399 -10.90 -3.62 -19.13
N TRP A 400 -10.56 -4.45 -18.16
CA TRP A 400 -9.99 -5.77 -18.39
C TRP A 400 -10.95 -6.87 -17.86
N PRO A 401 -11.43 -7.80 -18.70
CA PRO A 401 -11.23 -7.87 -20.16
C PRO A 401 -12.07 -6.78 -20.88
N LEU A 402 -11.77 -6.54 -22.16
CA LEU A 402 -12.58 -5.65 -23.01
C LEU A 402 -13.95 -6.28 -23.29
N GLU A 403 -13.96 -7.60 -23.55
CA GLU A 403 -15.18 -8.40 -23.70
C GLU A 403 -14.98 -9.80 -23.10
N GLY A 404 -16.07 -10.41 -22.64
CA GLY A 404 -16.09 -11.77 -22.10
C GLY A 404 -15.92 -11.81 -20.59
N GLU A 405 -15.68 -13.00 -20.06
CA GLU A 405 -15.73 -13.27 -18.62
C GLU A 405 -14.41 -13.83 -18.08
N GLY A 406 -14.10 -13.49 -16.84
CA GLY A 406 -13.08 -14.17 -16.04
C GLY A 406 -13.41 -15.66 -15.88
N ILE A 407 -12.38 -16.48 -15.61
CA ILE A 407 -12.64 -17.87 -15.21
C ILE A 407 -13.24 -17.91 -13.79
N ASP A 408 -14.05 -18.93 -13.52
CA ASP A 408 -14.93 -19.01 -12.34
C ASP A 408 -14.19 -18.88 -10.98
N MET A 409 -12.90 -19.23 -10.93
CA MET A 409 -12.12 -19.14 -9.69
C MET A 409 -11.91 -17.70 -9.20
N PHE A 410 -12.05 -16.70 -10.06
CA PHE A 410 -11.99 -15.28 -9.67
C PHE A 410 -13.35 -14.75 -9.16
N GLY A 411 -14.37 -15.62 -9.04
CA GLY A 411 -15.75 -15.23 -8.78
C GLY A 411 -16.48 -14.88 -10.07
N PRO A 412 -17.72 -14.32 -10.00
CA PRO A 412 -18.34 -13.72 -11.18
C PRO A 412 -17.33 -12.73 -11.76
N GLY A 413 -16.87 -12.96 -12.99
CA GLY A 413 -15.72 -12.28 -13.55
C GLY A 413 -15.93 -10.78 -13.59
N VAL A 414 -15.58 -10.07 -12.52
CA VAL A 414 -15.80 -8.64 -12.42
C VAL A 414 -14.76 -7.99 -13.31
N PRO A 415 -15.19 -7.29 -14.37
CA PRO A 415 -14.25 -6.49 -15.13
C PRO A 415 -13.59 -5.45 -14.23
N THR A 416 -12.29 -5.23 -14.39
CA THR A 416 -11.55 -4.26 -13.57
C THR A 416 -10.95 -3.14 -14.41
N MET A 417 -10.95 -1.94 -13.84
CA MET A 417 -10.24 -0.77 -14.37
C MET A 417 -8.83 -0.64 -13.79
N HIS A 418 -8.42 -1.53 -12.89
CA HIS A 418 -7.16 -1.44 -12.14
C HIS A 418 -6.13 -2.46 -12.64
N ASN A 419 -6.17 -2.78 -13.93
CA ASN A 419 -5.28 -3.77 -14.54
C ASN A 419 -4.12 -3.12 -15.30
N ILE A 420 -2.90 -3.64 -15.08
CA ILE A 420 -1.65 -3.14 -15.65
C ILE A 420 -1.61 -3.11 -17.19
N TRP A 421 -2.36 -3.96 -17.87
CA TRP A 421 -2.34 -4.02 -19.33
C TRP A 421 -3.01 -2.80 -20.00
N GLY A 422 -3.91 -2.09 -19.31
CA GLY A 422 -4.44 -0.81 -19.78
C GLY A 422 -3.34 0.26 -19.88
N TRP A 423 -2.41 0.29 -18.92
CA TRP A 423 -1.23 1.17 -18.98
C TRP A 423 -0.36 0.89 -20.20
N LYS A 424 -0.19 -0.38 -20.60
CA LYS A 424 0.59 -0.73 -21.80
C LYS A 424 -0.05 -0.23 -23.09
N VAL A 425 -1.37 -0.08 -23.11
CA VAL A 425 -2.09 0.54 -24.22
C VAL A 425 -1.87 2.06 -24.20
N ALA A 426 -2.01 2.69 -23.03
CA ALA A 426 -1.77 4.12 -22.87
C ALA A 426 -0.33 4.53 -23.29
N LEU A 427 0.68 3.75 -22.88
CA LEU A 427 2.07 3.95 -23.30
C LEU A 427 2.22 3.89 -24.82
N ALA A 428 1.64 2.87 -25.46
CA ALA A 428 1.68 2.75 -26.92
C ALA A 428 1.08 3.97 -27.62
N MET A 429 -0.03 4.50 -27.10
CA MET A 429 -0.67 5.71 -27.64
C MET A 429 0.19 6.95 -27.45
N LEU A 430 0.80 7.11 -26.27
CA LEU A 430 1.70 8.22 -25.97
C LEU A 430 2.92 8.20 -26.89
N ASP A 431 3.53 7.03 -27.10
CA ASP A 431 4.70 6.89 -27.96
C ASP A 431 4.34 7.12 -29.43
N VAL A 432 3.19 6.62 -29.90
CA VAL A 432 2.69 6.94 -31.25
C VAL A 432 2.45 8.43 -31.42
N TYR A 433 1.97 9.15 -30.40
CA TYR A 433 1.78 10.60 -30.48
C TYR A 433 3.09 11.39 -30.57
N ARG A 434 4.20 10.84 -30.03
CA ARG A 434 5.53 11.48 -30.10
C ARG A 434 6.17 11.41 -31.49
N HIS A 435 5.69 10.53 -32.37
CA HIS A 435 6.19 10.31 -33.73
C HIS A 435 5.18 10.73 -34.80
#